data_AF-A0A965ACL5-F1
#
_entry.id   AF-A0A965ACL5-F1
#
_cell.length_a   1.000
_cell.length_b   1.000
_cell.length_c   1.000
_cell.angle_alpha   90.00
_cell.angle_beta   90.00
_cell.angle_gamma   90.00
#
_symmetry.space_group_name_H-M   'P 1'
#
loop_
_entity.id
_entity.type
_entity.pdbx_description
1 polymer ?
#
loop_
_entity_poly.entity_id
_entity_poly.type
_entity_poly.pdbx_seq_one_letter_code
_entity_poly.pdbx_strand_id
1 'polypeptide(L)'
;KSFRKRNILKKKIKKLNKKKNGKKIYIKKYKTKIKKSLKKKIKTKKKKLKIIKISKYKNNFLDKFSSYIKDQFVNFFGLKSYFHNKIISWKENRSKKQIKLLKQQAIQKKRELELLKKQNLREINELKKQKFQFNKQLLKSKEVELRNLEREQKALEKRIILEQKALERKLDLKLKDHKRQEKEKIYQLRSQLRVIEDRLKIFREKIQEIKLKRREAKLAELEIQRRTREEARAILDAQKRENEIKQQVVDRLEKYSRNMKSIVFQVNKRYLTKKRAPLAFIDNIAENGECFIKNQDTPDNDYLFLLYIKGENASERLMNDISLEDKTDSTETKIFNPKNVFEASDYMIDRLALLFERE
;
A
#
# COMPACT_ATOMS: atom_id res chain seq x y z
N LYS A 1 26.90 -4.75 -18.51
CA LYS A 1 26.37 -6.11 -18.76
C LYS A 1 26.57 -6.97 -17.50
N SER A 2 25.53 -7.18 -16.69
CA SER A 2 25.38 -8.36 -15.81
C SER A 2 24.04 -8.29 -15.08
N PHE A 3 23.01 -8.85 -15.71
CA PHE A 3 21.69 -9.04 -15.12
C PHE A 3 21.78 -10.10 -14.01
N ARG A 4 21.80 -9.68 -12.74
CA ARG A 4 21.53 -10.58 -11.60
C ARG A 4 20.02 -10.72 -11.43
N LYS A 5 19.45 -11.76 -12.03
CA LYS A 5 18.12 -12.30 -11.68
C LYS A 5 18.17 -12.75 -10.21
N ARG A 6 17.37 -12.13 -9.34
CA ARG A 6 17.11 -12.62 -7.98
C ARG A 6 15.63 -12.98 -7.83
N ASN A 7 15.44 -14.13 -7.21
CA ASN A 7 14.24 -14.94 -7.11
C ASN A 7 13.02 -14.21 -6.52
N ILE A 8 11.87 -14.41 -7.16
CA ILE A 8 10.56 -14.04 -6.63
C ILE A 8 10.13 -15.11 -5.62
N LEU A 9 10.29 -14.83 -4.33
CA LEU A 9 9.68 -15.60 -3.25
C LEU A 9 8.16 -15.40 -3.29
N LYS A 10 7.42 -16.43 -3.70
CA LYS A 10 5.96 -16.51 -3.59
C LYS A 10 5.56 -16.51 -2.11
N LYS A 11 5.23 -15.35 -1.55
CA LYS A 11 4.56 -15.22 -0.24
C LYS A 11 3.15 -15.82 -0.37
N LYS A 12 2.90 -16.94 0.31
CA LYS A 12 1.54 -17.47 0.55
C LYS A 12 0.74 -16.42 1.33
N ILE A 13 -0.24 -15.80 0.69
CA ILE A 13 -1.19 -14.91 1.35
C ILE A 13 -2.19 -15.79 2.11
N LYS A 14 -2.16 -15.72 3.45
CA LYS A 14 -3.20 -16.26 4.33
C LYS A 14 -4.53 -15.58 3.98
N LYS A 15 -5.56 -16.36 3.61
CA LYS A 15 -6.94 -15.87 3.44
C LYS A 15 -7.45 -15.40 4.81
N LEU A 16 -7.55 -14.09 5.01
CA LEU A 16 -8.29 -13.51 6.13
C LEU A 16 -9.80 -13.59 5.83
N ASN A 17 -10.50 -14.43 6.57
CA ASN A 17 -11.96 -14.45 6.59
C ASN A 17 -12.49 -13.16 7.24
N LYS A 18 -12.94 -12.21 6.43
CA LYS A 18 -13.75 -11.08 6.92
C LYS A 18 -15.20 -11.53 7.08
N LYS A 19 -15.58 -11.92 8.31
CA LYS A 19 -16.99 -11.89 8.75
C LYS A 19 -17.46 -10.44 8.68
N LYS A 20 -18.40 -10.13 7.77
CA LYS A 20 -19.20 -8.91 7.83
C LYS A 20 -20.61 -9.26 8.27
N ASN A 21 -20.88 -8.98 9.55
CA ASN A 21 -22.24 -8.84 10.06
C ASN A 21 -22.86 -7.59 9.42
N GLY A 22 -23.89 -7.79 8.61
CA GLY A 22 -24.67 -6.74 7.96
C GLY A 22 -26.16 -6.98 8.16
N LYS A 23 -26.70 -6.27 9.14
CA LYS A 23 -28.10 -6.07 9.56
C LYS A 23 -29.19 -6.50 8.56
N LYS A 24 -30.12 -7.35 9.01
CA LYS A 24 -31.42 -7.61 8.37
C LYS A 24 -32.21 -6.31 8.25
N ILE A 25 -32.39 -5.78 7.04
CA ILE A 25 -33.34 -4.71 6.77
C ILE A 25 -34.72 -5.35 6.60
N TYR A 26 -35.64 -5.01 7.50
CA TYR A 26 -37.06 -5.34 7.39
C TYR A 26 -37.63 -4.65 6.14
N ILE A 27 -38.04 -5.45 5.15
CA ILE A 27 -38.84 -4.96 4.04
C ILE A 27 -40.25 -4.69 4.57
N LYS A 28 -40.59 -3.42 4.78
CA LYS A 28 -41.98 -2.98 4.94
C LYS A 28 -42.75 -3.36 3.67
N LYS A 29 -43.67 -4.33 3.78
CA LYS A 29 -44.70 -4.59 2.76
C LYS A 29 -45.60 -3.36 2.66
N TYR A 30 -45.32 -2.49 1.70
CA TYR A 30 -46.31 -1.50 1.27
C TYR A 30 -47.41 -2.24 0.49
N LYS A 31 -48.58 -2.37 1.12
CA LYS A 31 -49.83 -2.79 0.47
C LYS A 31 -50.20 -1.76 -0.59
N THR A 32 -49.91 -2.03 -1.86
CA THR A 32 -50.54 -1.29 -2.97
C THR A 32 -52.01 -1.72 -3.05
N LYS A 33 -52.90 -0.80 -2.65
CA LYS A 33 -54.35 -0.88 -2.85
C LYS A 33 -54.64 -0.99 -4.35
N ILE A 34 -54.88 -2.20 -4.84
CA ILE A 34 -55.54 -2.41 -6.13
C ILE A 34 -57.01 -1.95 -5.95
N LYS A 35 -57.37 -0.85 -6.61
CA LYS A 35 -58.77 -0.41 -6.74
C LYS A 35 -59.55 -1.52 -7.45
N LYS A 36 -60.34 -2.29 -6.69
CA LYS A 36 -61.38 -3.17 -7.24
C LYS A 36 -62.43 -2.30 -7.90
N SER A 37 -62.52 -2.37 -9.22
CA SER A 37 -63.66 -1.85 -9.98
C SER A 37 -64.95 -2.50 -9.48
N LEU A 38 -65.93 -1.67 -9.13
CA LEU A 38 -67.28 -2.03 -8.73
C LEU A 38 -67.93 -2.98 -9.75
N LYS A 39 -68.01 -4.27 -9.43
CA LYS A 39 -68.91 -5.21 -10.10
C LYS A 39 -70.34 -4.85 -9.68
N LYS A 40 -71.07 -4.12 -10.53
CA LYS A 40 -72.54 -3.99 -10.43
C LYS A 40 -73.15 -5.40 -10.46
N LYS A 41 -73.71 -5.84 -9.34
CA LYS A 41 -74.57 -7.03 -9.25
C LYS A 41 -75.88 -6.72 -9.98
N ILE A 42 -76.00 -7.14 -11.23
CA ILE A 42 -77.29 -7.24 -11.90
C ILE A 42 -78.03 -8.43 -11.26
N LYS A 43 -79.07 -8.15 -10.46
CA LYS A 43 -80.01 -9.16 -9.96
C LYS A 43 -80.87 -9.65 -11.14
N THR A 44 -80.43 -10.71 -11.83
CA THR A 44 -81.35 -11.46 -12.70
C THR A 44 -82.25 -12.34 -11.83
N LYS A 45 -83.51 -11.92 -11.65
CA LYS A 45 -84.58 -12.76 -11.07
C LYS A 45 -84.71 -14.04 -11.92
N LYS A 46 -84.26 -15.19 -11.42
CA LYS A 46 -84.58 -16.50 -12.00
C LYS A 46 -86.08 -16.76 -11.77
N LYS A 47 -86.93 -16.47 -12.76
CA LYS A 47 -88.30 -17.01 -12.81
C LYS A 47 -88.18 -18.51 -13.07
N LYS A 48 -88.56 -19.34 -12.09
CA LYS A 48 -88.75 -20.78 -12.24
C LYS A 48 -89.91 -20.99 -13.22
N LEU A 49 -89.63 -21.48 -14.44
CA LEU A 49 -90.67 -22.00 -15.33
C LEU A 49 -91.15 -23.33 -14.75
N LYS A 50 -92.40 -23.36 -14.27
CA LYS A 50 -93.09 -24.59 -13.86
C LYS A 50 -93.30 -25.43 -15.12
N ILE A 51 -92.74 -26.64 -15.14
CA ILE A 51 -93.07 -27.68 -16.12
C ILE A 51 -94.51 -28.13 -15.84
N ILE A 52 -95.45 -27.72 -16.70
CA ILE A 52 -96.81 -28.27 -16.70
C ILE A 52 -96.75 -29.64 -17.36
N LYS A 53 -97.03 -30.70 -16.59
CA LYS A 53 -97.27 -32.04 -17.11
C LYS A 53 -98.60 -32.02 -17.87
N ILE A 54 -98.55 -32.28 -19.18
CA ILE A 54 -99.74 -32.50 -20.00
C ILE A 54 -100.35 -33.85 -19.58
N SER A 55 -101.56 -33.79 -19.04
CA SER A 55 -102.38 -34.93 -18.64
C SER A 55 -102.84 -35.74 -19.85
N LYS A 56 -102.60 -37.05 -19.82
CA LYS A 56 -103.20 -38.01 -20.77
C LYS A 56 -104.67 -38.20 -20.42
N TYR A 57 -105.57 -37.57 -21.15
CA TYR A 57 -106.98 -37.96 -21.15
C TYR A 57 -107.15 -39.25 -21.96
N LYS A 58 -107.43 -40.36 -21.27
CA LYS A 58 -108.04 -41.57 -21.85
C LYS A 58 -109.54 -41.47 -21.58
N ASN A 59 -110.33 -41.17 -22.62
CA ASN A 59 -111.79 -41.17 -22.51
C ASN A 59 -112.31 -42.60 -22.75
N ASN A 60 -112.92 -43.19 -21.71
CA ASN A 60 -113.53 -44.53 -21.66
C ASN A 60 -114.89 -44.64 -22.42
N PHE A 61 -115.07 -43.92 -23.52
CA PHE A 61 -116.36 -43.90 -24.23
C PHE A 61 -116.53 -45.06 -25.23
N LEU A 62 -115.42 -45.63 -25.73
CA LEU A 62 -115.44 -46.73 -26.71
C LEU A 62 -115.69 -48.11 -26.07
N ASP A 63 -115.32 -48.31 -24.80
CA ASP A 63 -115.46 -49.63 -24.15
C ASP A 63 -116.92 -49.98 -23.83
N LYS A 64 -117.79 -48.98 -23.54
CA LYS A 64 -119.23 -49.19 -23.26
C LYS A 64 -120.07 -49.52 -24.50
N PHE A 65 -119.65 -49.08 -25.69
CA PHE A 65 -120.35 -49.43 -26.93
C PHE A 65 -120.12 -50.90 -27.32
N SER A 66 -118.97 -51.47 -26.94
CA SER A 66 -118.61 -52.84 -27.29
C SER A 66 -119.41 -53.91 -26.54
N SER A 67 -119.87 -53.60 -25.32
CA SER A 67 -120.71 -54.50 -24.52
C SER A 67 -122.17 -54.50 -24.99
N TYR A 68 -122.70 -53.35 -25.43
CA TYR A 68 -124.09 -53.23 -25.91
C TYR A 68 -124.37 -54.02 -27.20
N ILE A 69 -123.39 -54.12 -28.10
CA ILE A 69 -123.54 -54.86 -29.36
C ILE A 69 -123.48 -56.38 -29.16
N LYS A 70 -122.87 -56.88 -28.08
CA LYS A 70 -122.68 -58.32 -27.87
C LYS A 70 -123.95 -59.04 -27.41
N ASP A 71 -124.85 -58.39 -26.67
CA ASP A 71 -126.06 -59.04 -26.17
C ASP A 71 -127.19 -59.17 -27.21
N GLN A 72 -127.18 -58.36 -28.28
CA GLN A 72 -128.25 -58.41 -29.30
C GLN A 72 -128.06 -59.49 -30.39
N PHE A 73 -126.88 -60.10 -30.50
CA PHE A 73 -126.57 -61.04 -31.59
C PHE A 73 -126.80 -62.52 -31.25
N VAL A 74 -127.31 -62.84 -30.06
CA VAL A 74 -127.48 -64.25 -29.61
C VAL A 74 -128.68 -64.95 -30.27
N ASN A 75 -129.68 -64.22 -30.78
CA ASN A 75 -130.88 -64.82 -31.38
C ASN A 75 -130.89 -64.86 -32.92
N PHE A 76 -129.78 -64.52 -33.59
CA PHE A 76 -129.73 -64.43 -35.05
C PHE A 76 -128.75 -65.46 -35.65
N PHE A 77 -129.33 -66.60 -36.06
CA PHE A 77 -128.99 -67.36 -37.28
C PHE A 77 -128.29 -68.72 -37.14
N GLY A 78 -129.15 -69.74 -37.02
CA GLY A 78 -128.92 -71.13 -37.41
C GLY A 78 -128.97 -71.37 -38.94
N LEU A 79 -128.13 -70.68 -39.73
CA LEU A 79 -127.99 -70.91 -41.18
C LEU A 79 -126.51 -71.10 -41.57
N LYS A 80 -125.85 -72.05 -40.90
CA LYS A 80 -124.38 -72.11 -40.77
C LYS A 80 -123.62 -72.84 -41.89
N SER A 81 -124.26 -73.49 -42.88
CA SER A 81 -123.52 -74.33 -43.85
C SER A 81 -123.29 -73.70 -45.24
N TYR A 82 -124.13 -72.76 -45.71
CA TYR A 82 -124.03 -72.24 -47.09
C TYR A 82 -123.16 -70.99 -47.27
N PHE A 83 -122.83 -70.25 -46.19
CA PHE A 83 -122.11 -68.96 -46.27
C PHE A 83 -120.60 -69.02 -45.99
N HIS A 84 -120.07 -70.15 -45.50
CA HIS A 84 -118.66 -70.22 -45.08
C HIS A 84 -117.68 -70.09 -46.27
N ASN A 85 -118.00 -70.68 -47.42
CA ASN A 85 -117.12 -70.68 -48.60
C ASN A 85 -117.03 -69.31 -49.32
N LYS A 86 -118.03 -68.42 -49.16
CA LYS A 86 -118.03 -67.07 -49.76
C LYS A 86 -117.31 -66.03 -48.88
N ILE A 87 -117.28 -66.24 -47.56
CA ILE A 87 -116.63 -65.33 -46.60
C ILE A 87 -115.09 -65.45 -46.64
N ILE A 88 -114.56 -66.66 -46.89
CA ILE A 88 -113.10 -66.91 -46.95
C ILE A 88 -112.45 -66.20 -48.16
N SER A 89 -113.04 -66.33 -49.35
CA SER A 89 -112.60 -65.63 -50.58
C SER A 89 -112.63 -64.10 -50.45
N TRP A 90 -113.63 -63.54 -49.77
CA TRP A 90 -113.75 -62.10 -49.53
C TRP A 90 -112.69 -61.57 -48.55
N LYS A 91 -112.29 -62.36 -47.54
CA LYS A 91 -111.23 -62.01 -46.56
C LYS A 91 -109.85 -61.92 -47.21
N GLU A 92 -109.50 -62.83 -48.11
CA GLU A 92 -108.19 -62.82 -48.80
C GLU A 92 -108.03 -61.65 -49.79
N ASN A 93 -109.10 -61.25 -50.49
CA ASN A 93 -109.05 -60.09 -51.37
C ASN A 93 -108.96 -58.76 -50.59
N ARG A 94 -109.51 -58.71 -49.37
CA ARG A 94 -109.43 -57.53 -48.49
C ARG A 94 -108.04 -57.39 -47.85
N SER A 95 -107.39 -58.50 -47.49
CA SER A 95 -106.01 -58.48 -46.96
C SER A 95 -104.99 -58.06 -48.02
N LYS A 96 -105.12 -58.55 -49.27
CA LYS A 96 -104.29 -58.10 -50.40
C LYS A 96 -104.44 -56.59 -50.68
N LYS A 97 -105.64 -56.02 -50.55
CA LYS A 97 -105.88 -54.57 -50.68
C LYS A 97 -105.25 -53.75 -49.54
N GLN A 98 -105.33 -54.22 -48.29
CA GLN A 98 -104.69 -53.55 -47.14
C GLN A 98 -103.15 -53.55 -47.25
N ILE A 99 -102.55 -54.66 -47.69
CA ILE A 99 -101.09 -54.76 -47.89
C ILE A 99 -100.62 -53.79 -48.98
N LYS A 100 -101.41 -53.59 -50.05
CA LYS A 100 -101.09 -52.64 -51.13
C LYS A 100 -101.13 -51.19 -50.65
N LEU A 101 -102.10 -50.84 -49.80
CA LEU A 101 -102.24 -49.51 -49.19
C LEU A 101 -101.06 -49.19 -48.25
N LEU A 102 -100.67 -50.15 -47.40
CA LEU A 102 -99.52 -50.01 -46.49
C LEU A 102 -98.20 -49.84 -47.24
N LYS A 103 -98.00 -50.58 -48.35
CA LYS A 103 -96.84 -50.41 -49.23
C LYS A 103 -96.79 -49.00 -49.84
N GLN A 104 -97.92 -48.46 -50.28
CA GLN A 104 -98.00 -47.09 -50.80
C GLN A 104 -97.67 -46.03 -49.74
N GLN A 105 -98.20 -46.17 -48.52
CA GLN A 105 -97.89 -45.27 -47.40
C GLN A 105 -96.41 -45.33 -47.00
N ALA A 106 -95.79 -46.51 -47.01
CA ALA A 106 -94.36 -46.66 -46.73
C ALA A 106 -93.49 -45.99 -47.81
N ILE A 107 -93.90 -46.06 -49.08
CA ILE A 107 -93.23 -45.38 -50.20
C ILE A 107 -93.35 -43.85 -50.05
N GLN A 108 -94.52 -43.33 -49.67
CA GLN A 108 -94.73 -41.90 -49.43
C GLN A 108 -93.85 -41.38 -48.27
N LYS A 109 -93.85 -42.07 -47.11
CA LYS A 109 -92.99 -41.71 -45.98
C LYS A 109 -91.50 -41.74 -46.32
N LYS A 110 -91.05 -42.70 -47.14
CA LYS A 110 -89.67 -42.74 -47.64
C LYS A 110 -89.34 -41.52 -48.50
N ARG A 111 -90.25 -41.12 -49.41
CA ARG A 111 -90.09 -39.92 -50.24
C ARG A 111 -90.03 -38.64 -49.41
N GLU A 112 -90.91 -38.49 -48.42
CA GLU A 112 -90.91 -37.34 -47.50
C GLU A 112 -89.60 -37.25 -46.70
N LEU A 113 -89.11 -38.39 -46.19
CA LEU A 113 -87.87 -38.48 -45.43
C LEU A 113 -86.63 -38.17 -46.30
N GLU A 114 -86.63 -38.60 -47.56
CA GLU A 114 -85.61 -38.22 -48.54
C GLU A 114 -85.63 -36.71 -48.85
N LEU A 115 -86.82 -36.12 -48.96
CA LEU A 115 -86.99 -34.70 -49.24
C LEU A 115 -86.51 -33.84 -48.06
N LEU A 116 -86.83 -34.24 -46.83
CA LEU A 116 -86.32 -33.62 -45.60
C LEU A 116 -84.79 -33.75 -45.48
N LYS A 117 -84.22 -34.92 -45.82
CA LYS A 117 -82.76 -35.11 -45.87
C LYS A 117 -82.11 -34.16 -46.88
N LYS A 118 -82.72 -33.98 -48.07
CA LYS A 118 -82.24 -33.04 -49.09
C LYS A 118 -82.32 -31.58 -48.60
N GLN A 119 -83.38 -31.19 -47.88
CA GLN A 119 -83.50 -29.87 -47.28
C GLN A 119 -82.42 -29.62 -46.21
N ASN A 120 -82.24 -30.55 -45.28
CA ASN A 120 -81.20 -30.46 -44.24
C ASN A 120 -79.78 -30.38 -44.85
N LEU A 121 -79.52 -31.14 -45.92
CA LEU A 121 -78.24 -31.07 -46.64
C LEU A 121 -78.01 -29.69 -47.27
N ARG A 122 -79.05 -29.06 -47.83
CA ARG A 122 -78.97 -27.69 -48.37
C ARG A 122 -78.67 -26.68 -47.27
N GLU A 123 -79.39 -26.74 -46.16
CA GLU A 123 -79.21 -25.85 -45.02
C GLU A 123 -77.81 -25.99 -44.40
N ILE A 124 -77.31 -27.22 -44.24
CA ILE A 124 -75.94 -27.48 -43.79
C ILE A 124 -74.91 -26.85 -44.75
N ASN A 125 -75.13 -26.95 -46.07
CA ASN A 125 -74.23 -26.37 -47.06
C ASN A 125 -74.26 -24.84 -47.06
N GLU A 126 -75.43 -24.22 -46.86
CA GLU A 126 -75.57 -22.78 -46.72
C GLU A 126 -74.88 -22.27 -45.44
N LEU A 127 -75.09 -22.95 -44.31
CA LEU A 127 -74.39 -22.65 -43.06
C LEU A 127 -72.87 -22.80 -43.20
N LYS A 128 -72.38 -23.81 -43.93
CA LYS A 128 -70.95 -23.95 -44.25
C LYS A 128 -70.43 -22.77 -45.08
N LYS A 129 -71.18 -22.32 -46.08
CA LYS A 129 -70.83 -21.13 -46.90
C LYS A 129 -70.80 -19.86 -46.05
N GLN A 130 -71.80 -19.64 -45.20
CA GLN A 130 -71.84 -18.49 -44.29
C GLN A 130 -70.67 -18.51 -43.29
N LYS A 131 -70.38 -19.66 -42.67
CA LYS A 131 -69.21 -19.83 -41.80
C LYS A 131 -67.90 -19.56 -42.54
N PHE A 132 -67.77 -20.01 -43.78
CA PHE A 132 -66.59 -19.74 -44.60
C PHE A 132 -66.42 -18.25 -44.90
N GLN A 133 -67.49 -17.56 -45.29
CA GLN A 133 -67.46 -16.11 -45.51
C GLN A 133 -67.11 -15.32 -44.24
N PHE A 134 -67.71 -15.70 -43.11
CA PHE A 134 -67.41 -15.10 -41.81
C PHE A 134 -65.95 -15.33 -41.39
N ASN A 135 -65.45 -16.56 -41.51
CA ASN A 135 -64.06 -16.88 -41.22
C ASN A 135 -63.09 -16.13 -42.14
N LYS A 136 -63.44 -15.94 -43.42
CA LYS A 136 -62.66 -15.14 -44.36
C LYS A 136 -62.62 -13.67 -43.95
N GLN A 137 -63.74 -13.09 -43.51
CA GLN A 137 -63.78 -11.72 -42.99
C GLN A 137 -62.97 -11.57 -41.70
N LEU A 138 -63.08 -12.55 -40.79
CA LEU A 138 -62.31 -12.58 -39.55
C LEU A 138 -60.81 -12.70 -39.79
N LEU A 139 -60.39 -13.49 -40.79
CA LEU A 139 -58.98 -13.60 -41.18
C LEU A 139 -58.46 -12.25 -41.69
N LYS A 140 -59.21 -11.58 -42.57
CA LYS A 140 -58.86 -10.24 -43.06
C LYS A 140 -58.78 -9.20 -41.95
N SER A 141 -59.72 -9.21 -40.99
CA SER A 141 -59.69 -8.26 -39.86
C SER A 141 -58.46 -8.50 -38.97
N LYS A 142 -58.12 -9.77 -38.69
CA LYS A 142 -56.91 -10.14 -37.96
C LYS A 142 -55.63 -9.73 -38.70
N GLU A 143 -55.57 -9.87 -40.03
CA GLU A 143 -54.41 -9.42 -40.83
C GLU A 143 -54.21 -7.91 -40.79
N VAL A 144 -55.30 -7.13 -40.74
CA VAL A 144 -55.23 -5.67 -40.60
C VAL A 144 -54.76 -5.29 -39.19
N GLU A 145 -55.31 -5.96 -38.17
CA GLU A 145 -54.90 -5.76 -36.78
C GLU A 145 -53.42 -6.10 -36.57
N LEU A 146 -52.93 -7.22 -37.10
CA LEU A 146 -51.51 -7.58 -37.07
C LEU A 146 -50.62 -6.53 -37.76
N ARG A 147 -51.02 -6.03 -38.94
CA ARG A 147 -50.28 -4.96 -39.62
C ARG A 147 -50.24 -3.65 -38.82
N ASN A 148 -51.32 -3.31 -38.12
CA ASN A 148 -51.36 -2.12 -37.27
C ASN A 148 -50.45 -2.30 -36.05
N LEU A 149 -50.51 -3.47 -35.39
CA LEU A 149 -49.62 -3.80 -34.27
C LEU A 149 -48.14 -3.79 -34.68
N GLU A 150 -47.78 -4.33 -35.85
CA GLU A 150 -46.41 -4.26 -36.39
C GLU A 150 -45.95 -2.82 -36.66
N ARG A 151 -46.84 -1.97 -37.18
CA ARG A 151 -46.54 -0.54 -37.40
C ARG A 151 -46.31 0.18 -36.07
N GLU A 152 -47.14 -0.09 -35.07
CA GLU A 152 -46.98 0.45 -33.72
C GLU A 152 -45.68 -0.02 -33.07
N GLN A 153 -45.34 -1.30 -33.17
CA GLN A 153 -44.07 -1.85 -32.68
C GLN A 153 -42.87 -1.16 -33.36
N LYS A 154 -42.88 -1.04 -34.70
CA LYS A 154 -41.81 -0.33 -35.43
C LYS A 154 -41.72 1.15 -35.06
N ALA A 155 -42.84 1.81 -34.78
CA ALA A 155 -42.84 3.21 -34.34
C ALA A 155 -42.27 3.35 -32.92
N LEU A 156 -42.60 2.42 -32.01
CA LEU A 156 -42.04 2.35 -30.66
C LEU A 156 -40.53 2.07 -30.69
N GLU A 157 -40.07 1.11 -31.49
CA GLU A 157 -38.64 0.81 -31.68
C GLU A 157 -37.87 2.05 -32.16
N LYS A 158 -38.41 2.77 -33.17
CA LYS A 158 -37.81 4.02 -33.65
C LYS A 158 -37.71 5.08 -32.56
N ARG A 159 -38.75 5.25 -31.73
CA ARG A 159 -38.74 6.19 -30.60
C ARG A 159 -37.67 5.80 -29.57
N ILE A 160 -37.57 4.53 -29.22
CA ILE A 160 -36.57 4.00 -28.29
C ILE A 160 -35.15 4.27 -28.83
N ILE A 161 -34.90 4.01 -30.12
CA ILE A 161 -33.59 4.26 -30.75
C ILE A 161 -33.24 5.76 -30.73
N LEU A 162 -34.19 6.64 -31.04
CA LEU A 162 -33.98 8.09 -31.00
C LEU A 162 -33.68 8.58 -29.58
N GLU A 163 -34.40 8.06 -28.59
CA GLU A 163 -34.18 8.37 -27.18
C GLU A 163 -32.81 7.88 -26.72
N GLN A 164 -32.41 6.66 -27.08
CA GLN A 164 -31.08 6.12 -26.81
C GLN A 164 -29.98 7.00 -27.42
N LYS A 165 -30.11 7.41 -28.69
CA LYS A 165 -29.16 8.33 -29.34
C LYS A 165 -29.09 9.69 -28.66
N ALA A 166 -30.22 10.22 -28.19
CA ALA A 166 -30.25 11.49 -27.47
C ALA A 166 -29.57 11.37 -26.08
N LEU A 167 -29.80 10.26 -25.38
CA LEU A 167 -29.12 9.96 -24.12
C LEU A 167 -27.62 9.78 -24.31
N GLU A 168 -27.20 9.07 -25.35
CA GLU A 168 -25.79 8.87 -25.70
C GLU A 168 -25.07 10.21 -25.97
N ARG A 169 -25.69 11.11 -26.73
CA ARG A 169 -25.16 12.47 -26.95
C ARG A 169 -25.02 13.27 -25.64
N LYS A 170 -26.01 13.19 -24.75
CA LYS A 170 -25.95 13.85 -23.44
C LYS A 170 -24.83 13.28 -22.57
N LEU A 171 -24.61 11.96 -22.63
CA LEU A 171 -23.51 11.30 -21.91
C LEU A 171 -22.15 11.71 -22.48
N ASP A 172 -21.99 11.78 -23.80
CA ASP A 172 -20.75 12.23 -24.45
C ASP A 172 -20.39 13.67 -24.09
N LEU A 173 -21.37 14.58 -24.08
CA LEU A 173 -21.16 15.96 -23.62
C LEU A 173 -20.71 16.02 -22.16
N LYS A 174 -21.40 15.33 -21.25
CA LYS A 174 -20.99 15.25 -19.84
C LYS A 174 -19.59 14.69 -19.67
N LEU A 175 -19.25 13.66 -20.46
CA LEU A 175 -17.92 13.05 -20.43
C LEU A 175 -16.84 14.02 -20.92
N LYS A 176 -17.13 14.82 -21.95
CA LYS A 176 -16.24 15.90 -22.42
C LYS A 176 -16.04 16.99 -21.35
N ASP A 177 -17.10 17.40 -20.68
CA ASP A 177 -17.03 18.40 -19.62
C ASP A 177 -16.22 17.89 -18.42
N HIS A 178 -16.46 16.65 -17.98
CA HIS A 178 -15.64 16.02 -16.95
C HIS A 178 -14.17 15.93 -17.34
N LYS A 179 -13.86 15.53 -18.58
CA LYS A 179 -12.47 15.52 -19.09
C LYS A 179 -11.82 16.91 -19.08
N ARG A 180 -12.56 17.98 -19.39
CA ARG A 180 -12.04 19.35 -19.33
C ARG A 180 -11.72 19.75 -17.89
N GLN A 181 -12.65 19.53 -16.97
CA GLN A 181 -12.45 19.81 -15.54
C GLN A 181 -11.27 19.02 -14.96
N GLU A 182 -11.11 17.75 -15.33
CA GLU A 182 -9.95 16.95 -14.91
C GLU A 182 -8.64 17.50 -15.46
N LYS A 183 -8.60 17.91 -16.74
CA LYS A 183 -7.42 18.54 -17.33
C LYS A 183 -7.02 19.83 -16.62
N GLU A 184 -8.00 20.68 -16.29
CA GLU A 184 -7.75 21.93 -15.54
C GLU A 184 -7.21 21.64 -14.13
N LYS A 185 -7.80 20.68 -13.42
CA LYS A 185 -7.29 20.23 -12.11
C LYS A 185 -5.86 19.70 -12.21
N ILE A 186 -5.57 18.86 -13.21
CA ILE A 186 -4.22 18.35 -13.45
C ILE A 186 -3.25 19.49 -13.74
N TYR A 187 -3.66 20.49 -14.53
CA TYR A 187 -2.83 21.65 -14.84
C TYR A 187 -2.52 22.48 -13.58
N GLN A 188 -3.53 22.76 -12.76
CA GLN A 188 -3.35 23.47 -11.49
C GLN A 188 -2.39 22.72 -10.55
N LEU A 189 -2.57 21.40 -10.39
CA LEU A 189 -1.67 20.58 -9.57
C LEU A 189 -0.24 20.57 -10.12
N ARG A 190 -0.05 20.47 -11.44
CA ARG A 190 1.28 20.56 -12.07
C ARG A 190 1.93 21.92 -11.84
N SER A 191 1.17 23.00 -11.95
CA SER A 191 1.67 24.35 -11.68
C SER A 191 2.13 24.49 -10.23
N GLN A 192 1.34 23.97 -9.27
CA GLN A 192 1.70 23.98 -7.86
C GLN A 192 2.97 23.16 -7.58
N LEU A 193 3.08 21.97 -8.18
CA LEU A 193 4.28 21.14 -8.07
C LEU A 193 5.52 21.85 -8.61
N ARG A 194 5.42 22.55 -9.75
CA ARG A 194 6.55 23.28 -10.34
C ARG A 194 7.10 24.35 -9.41
N VAL A 195 6.22 25.11 -8.75
CA VAL A 195 6.62 26.12 -7.75
C VAL A 195 7.35 25.48 -6.55
N ILE A 196 6.91 24.29 -6.12
CA ILE A 196 7.59 23.55 -5.06
C ILE A 196 8.96 23.05 -5.53
N GLU A 197 9.06 22.56 -6.76
CA GLU A 197 10.33 22.12 -7.36
C GLU A 197 11.36 23.26 -7.40
N ASP A 198 10.97 24.46 -7.82
CA ASP A 198 11.84 25.64 -7.85
C ASP A 198 12.34 26.01 -6.44
N ARG A 199 11.43 25.98 -5.45
CA ARG A 199 11.81 26.20 -4.04
C ARG A 199 12.77 25.13 -3.53
N LEU A 200 12.51 23.86 -3.85
CA LEU A 200 13.39 22.75 -3.48
C LEU A 200 14.77 22.87 -4.10
N LYS A 201 14.87 23.40 -5.33
CA LYS A 201 16.15 23.69 -5.99
C LYS A 201 16.96 24.72 -5.18
N ILE A 202 16.33 25.85 -4.82
CA ILE A 202 16.95 26.90 -3.99
C ILE A 202 17.39 26.34 -2.63
N PHE A 203 16.55 25.52 -1.99
CA PHE A 203 16.91 24.88 -0.71
C PHE A 203 18.13 23.96 -0.84
N ARG A 204 18.22 23.17 -1.92
CA ARG A 204 19.38 22.30 -2.17
C ARG A 204 20.66 23.09 -2.36
N GLU A 205 20.61 24.17 -3.16
CA GLU A 205 21.74 25.07 -3.40
C GLU A 205 22.23 25.71 -2.09
N LYS A 206 21.32 26.26 -1.27
CA LYS A 206 21.66 26.80 0.06
C LYS A 206 22.29 25.76 0.99
N ILE A 207 21.79 24.53 0.99
CA ILE A 207 22.38 23.44 1.79
C ILE A 207 23.79 23.11 1.31
N GLN A 208 24.03 23.12 -0.01
CA GLN A 208 25.37 22.89 -0.57
C GLN A 208 26.33 24.01 -0.16
N GLU A 209 25.92 25.28 -0.23
CA GLU A 209 26.72 26.41 0.23
C GLU A 209 27.07 26.31 1.72
N ILE A 210 26.10 25.98 2.58
CA ILE A 210 26.35 25.80 4.02
C ILE A 210 27.36 24.67 4.25
N LYS A 211 27.26 23.56 3.50
CA LYS A 211 28.22 22.45 3.60
C LYS A 211 29.61 22.83 3.09
N LEU A 212 29.73 23.72 2.10
CA LEU A 212 31.01 24.22 1.61
C LEU A 212 31.65 25.14 2.64
N LYS A 213 30.93 26.16 3.12
CA LYS A 213 31.39 27.05 4.19
C LYS A 213 31.84 26.30 5.44
N ARG A 214 31.10 25.25 5.85
CA ARG A 214 31.48 24.41 6.98
C ARG A 214 32.75 23.59 6.73
N ARG A 215 33.00 23.18 5.48
CA ARG A 215 34.26 22.49 5.12
C ARG A 215 35.43 23.46 5.10
N GLU A 216 35.25 24.64 4.53
CA GLU A 216 36.26 25.70 4.50
C GLU A 216 36.65 26.14 5.91
N ALA A 217 35.69 26.38 6.80
CA ALA A 217 35.95 26.74 8.19
C ALA A 217 36.77 25.66 8.93
N LYS A 218 36.44 24.38 8.72
CA LYS A 218 37.20 23.26 9.30
C LYS A 218 38.61 23.15 8.74
N LEU A 219 38.80 23.40 7.45
CA LEU A 219 40.14 23.39 6.84
C LEU A 219 40.98 24.53 7.39
N ALA A 220 40.43 25.75 7.48
CA ALA A 220 41.12 26.89 8.07
C ALA A 220 41.52 26.64 9.54
N GLU A 221 40.63 26.04 10.34
CA GLU A 221 40.93 25.68 11.73
C GLU A 221 42.07 24.65 11.82
N LEU A 222 42.05 23.60 10.98
CA LEU A 222 43.10 22.60 10.92
C LEU A 222 44.44 23.17 10.44
N GLU A 223 44.42 24.12 9.51
CA GLU A 223 45.62 24.82 9.05
C GLU A 223 46.25 25.65 10.17
N ILE A 224 45.44 26.37 10.95
CA ILE A 224 45.91 27.10 12.13
C ILE A 224 46.51 26.13 13.16
N GLN A 225 45.80 25.05 13.50
CA GLN A 225 46.31 24.04 14.43
C GLN A 225 47.60 23.37 13.94
N ARG A 226 47.74 23.16 12.64
CA ARG A 226 48.97 22.62 12.05
C ARG A 226 50.13 23.59 12.21
N ARG A 227 49.93 24.88 11.89
CA ARG A 227 50.97 25.91 12.04
C ARG A 227 51.41 26.06 13.48
N THR A 228 50.48 26.17 14.43
CA THR A 228 50.83 26.27 15.86
C THR A 228 51.57 25.03 16.37
N ARG A 229 51.21 23.84 15.89
CA ARG A 229 51.93 22.60 16.22
C ARG A 229 53.33 22.56 15.61
N GLU A 230 53.50 23.03 14.38
CA GLU A 230 54.81 23.12 13.71
C GLU A 230 55.72 24.14 14.42
N GLU A 231 55.19 25.31 14.79
CA GLU A 231 55.90 26.32 15.58
C GLU A 231 56.31 25.79 16.96
N ALA A 232 55.40 25.14 17.68
CA ALA A 232 55.70 24.54 18.99
C ALA A 232 56.77 23.44 18.88
N ARG A 233 56.74 22.63 17.81
CA ARG A 233 57.78 21.63 17.54
C ARG A 233 59.13 22.27 17.26
N ALA A 234 59.16 23.33 16.44
CA ALA A 234 60.40 24.04 16.13
C ALA A 234 61.05 24.63 17.40
N ILE A 235 60.24 25.23 18.30
CA ILE A 235 60.72 25.75 19.59
C ILE A 235 61.25 24.61 20.46
N LEU A 236 60.51 23.51 20.58
CA LEU A 236 60.93 22.35 21.38
C LEU A 236 62.23 21.72 20.86
N ASP A 237 62.36 21.57 19.54
CA ASP A 237 63.56 21.01 18.93
C ASP A 237 64.77 21.96 19.10
N ALA A 238 64.56 23.27 19.06
CA ALA A 238 65.61 24.25 19.38
C ALA A 238 66.07 24.15 20.84
N GLN A 239 65.11 24.08 21.78
CA GLN A 239 65.41 23.91 23.21
C GLN A 239 66.15 22.60 23.49
N LYS A 240 65.76 21.50 22.84
CA LYS A 240 66.47 20.22 22.97
C LYS A 240 67.91 20.31 22.52
N ARG A 241 68.19 20.93 21.37
CA ARG A 241 69.56 21.14 20.89
C ARG A 241 70.38 22.00 21.84
N GLU A 242 69.80 23.07 22.36
CA GLU A 242 70.47 23.92 23.34
C GLU A 242 70.82 23.13 24.61
N ASN A 243 69.88 22.33 25.11
CA ASN A 243 70.09 21.47 26.28
C ASN A 243 71.13 20.36 26.02
N GLU A 244 71.14 19.77 24.82
CA GLU A 244 72.16 18.78 24.42
C GLU A 244 73.56 19.40 24.43
N ILE A 245 73.71 20.64 23.95
CA ILE A 245 74.98 21.36 23.97
C ILE A 245 75.39 21.68 25.43
N LYS A 246 74.45 22.15 26.27
CA LYS A 246 74.72 22.36 27.71
C LYS A 246 75.18 21.07 28.39
N GLN A 247 74.54 19.95 28.08
CA GLN A 247 74.94 18.64 28.62
C GLN A 247 76.36 18.26 28.18
N GLN A 248 76.74 18.49 26.93
CA GLN A 248 78.11 18.21 26.47
C GLN A 248 79.16 19.07 27.19
N VAL A 249 78.84 20.32 27.52
CA VAL A 249 79.70 21.19 28.35
C VAL A 249 79.81 20.62 29.77
N VAL A 250 78.69 20.16 30.35
CA VAL A 250 78.68 19.50 31.66
C VAL A 250 79.56 18.25 31.64
N ASP A 251 79.40 17.38 30.64
CA ASP A 251 80.17 16.14 30.51
C ASP A 251 81.69 16.41 30.35
N ARG A 252 82.06 17.52 29.67
CA ARG A 252 83.46 17.96 29.52
C ARG A 252 84.07 18.38 30.86
N LEU A 253 83.29 19.05 31.71
CA LEU A 253 83.71 19.51 33.04
C LEU A 253 83.48 18.49 34.17
N GLU A 254 82.67 17.46 33.95
CA GLU A 254 82.27 16.47 34.95
C GLU A 254 83.49 15.80 35.60
N LYS A 255 84.51 15.49 34.79
CA LYS A 255 85.74 14.84 35.29
C LYS A 255 86.50 15.75 36.25
N TYR A 256 86.58 17.05 35.95
CA TYR A 256 87.17 18.05 36.84
C TYR A 256 86.33 18.27 38.09
N SER A 257 85.00 18.43 37.95
CA SER A 257 84.07 18.56 39.07
C SER A 257 84.20 17.39 40.05
N ARG A 258 84.20 16.15 39.55
CA ARG A 258 84.35 14.94 40.36
C ARG A 258 85.71 14.88 41.05
N ASN A 259 86.78 15.28 40.37
CA ASN A 259 88.11 15.34 40.96
C ASN A 259 88.18 16.41 42.07
N MET A 260 87.72 17.62 41.80
CA MET A 260 87.67 18.72 42.78
C MET A 260 86.82 18.37 44.00
N LYS A 261 85.65 17.74 43.82
CA LYS A 261 84.84 17.19 44.92
C LYS A 261 85.64 16.18 45.76
N SER A 262 86.43 15.32 45.11
CA SER A 262 87.28 14.35 45.80
C SER A 262 88.40 15.04 46.58
N ILE A 263 89.08 16.04 46.01
CA ILE A 263 90.10 16.83 46.69
C ILE A 263 89.51 17.49 47.93
N VAL A 264 88.40 18.23 47.79
CA VAL A 264 87.72 18.90 48.90
C VAL A 264 87.36 17.90 50.01
N PHE A 265 86.80 16.74 49.66
CA PHE A 265 86.47 15.71 50.64
C PHE A 265 87.71 15.16 51.36
N GLN A 266 88.78 14.85 50.64
CA GLN A 266 90.00 14.31 51.22
C GLN A 266 90.71 15.33 52.11
N VAL A 267 90.76 16.58 51.67
CA VAL A 267 91.38 17.69 52.41
C VAL A 267 90.60 17.96 53.69
N ASN A 268 89.27 18.10 53.61
CA ASN A 268 88.44 18.25 54.81
C ASN A 268 88.58 17.05 55.77
N LYS A 269 88.70 15.83 55.25
CA LYS A 269 88.86 14.65 56.10
C LYS A 269 90.22 14.63 56.83
N ARG A 270 91.30 15.06 56.17
CA ARG A 270 92.68 14.96 56.70
C ARG A 270 93.13 16.19 57.48
N TYR A 271 92.70 17.39 57.07
CA TYR A 271 93.23 18.67 57.53
C TYR A 271 92.19 19.58 58.22
N LEU A 272 90.96 19.12 58.45
CA LEU A 272 89.96 19.88 59.22
C LEU A 272 90.33 19.87 60.71
N THR A 273 91.02 20.92 61.16
CA THR A 273 91.22 21.20 62.58
C THR A 273 89.99 21.91 63.16
N LYS A 274 89.79 21.86 64.49
CA LYS A 274 88.63 22.49 65.18
C LYS A 274 88.50 24.01 64.97
N LYS A 275 89.50 24.68 64.39
CA LYS A 275 89.56 26.14 64.23
C LYS A 275 89.31 26.63 62.79
N ARG A 276 89.14 25.74 61.81
CA ARG A 276 88.99 26.13 60.38
C ARG A 276 87.62 25.73 59.83
N ALA A 277 87.08 26.60 58.97
CA ALA A 277 85.92 26.31 58.14
C ALA A 277 86.20 25.14 57.17
N PRO A 278 85.24 24.23 56.93
CA PRO A 278 85.37 23.24 55.87
C PRO A 278 85.49 23.92 54.51
N LEU A 279 86.21 23.31 53.58
CA LEU A 279 86.13 23.65 52.17
C LEU A 279 84.79 23.18 51.60
N ALA A 280 84.15 24.02 50.79
CA ALA A 280 82.96 23.70 50.01
C ALA A 280 83.28 23.72 48.52
N PHE A 281 82.73 22.75 47.80
CA PHE A 281 82.70 22.75 46.34
C PHE A 281 81.35 23.26 45.87
N ILE A 282 81.34 24.26 44.99
CA ILE A 282 80.14 24.78 44.34
C ILE A 282 80.14 24.36 42.87
N ASP A 283 79.01 23.80 42.44
CA ASP A 283 78.79 23.28 41.09
C ASP A 283 77.80 24.17 40.32
N ASN A 284 78.32 25.10 39.53
CA ASN A 284 77.51 25.98 38.67
C ASN A 284 77.72 25.65 37.17
N ILE A 285 78.11 24.41 36.87
CA ILE A 285 78.52 23.98 35.53
C ILE A 285 77.36 24.04 34.55
N ALA A 286 76.15 23.65 34.97
CA ALA A 286 74.97 23.63 34.11
C ALA A 286 74.48 25.03 33.68
N GLU A 287 74.73 26.04 34.51
CA GLU A 287 74.29 27.42 34.28
C GLU A 287 75.41 28.26 33.65
N ASN A 288 76.55 28.35 34.34
CA ASN A 288 77.64 29.25 33.97
C ASN A 288 78.85 28.52 33.36
N GLY A 289 78.91 27.19 33.45
CA GLY A 289 80.09 26.42 32.99
C GLY A 289 81.29 26.61 33.92
N GLU A 290 81.02 26.86 35.21
CA GLU A 290 82.01 27.19 36.23
C GLU A 290 81.84 26.28 37.45
N CYS A 291 82.96 25.88 38.04
CA CYS A 291 82.99 25.23 39.34
C CYS A 291 84.16 25.75 40.16
N PHE A 292 83.95 25.94 41.46
CA PHE A 292 84.95 26.52 42.33
C PHE A 292 84.96 25.92 43.72
N ILE A 293 86.12 26.04 44.38
CA ILE A 293 86.32 25.65 45.78
C ILE A 293 86.40 26.92 46.61
N LYS A 294 85.63 27.01 47.68
CA LYS A 294 85.68 28.12 48.65
C LYS A 294 85.75 27.62 50.09
N ASN A 295 86.14 28.48 51.02
CA ASN A 295 85.93 28.24 52.44
C ASN A 295 84.43 28.43 52.75
N GLN A 296 83.84 27.63 53.64
CA GLN A 296 82.42 27.76 53.98
C GLN A 296 82.07 29.11 54.64
N ASP A 297 83.01 29.71 55.37
CA ASP A 297 82.79 30.94 56.14
C ASP A 297 83.01 32.23 55.32
N THR A 298 83.46 32.14 54.06
CA THR A 298 83.72 33.29 53.19
C THR A 298 82.51 33.63 52.30
N PRO A 299 82.32 34.91 51.93
CA PRO A 299 81.22 35.31 51.05
C PRO A 299 81.35 34.66 49.67
N ASP A 300 80.25 34.60 48.91
CA ASP A 300 80.15 33.82 47.66
C ASP A 300 81.14 34.21 46.56
N ASN A 301 81.73 35.41 46.62
CA ASN A 301 82.70 35.90 45.63
C ASN A 301 84.16 35.50 45.95
N ASP A 302 84.42 34.96 47.14
CA ASP A 302 85.75 34.59 47.61
C ASP A 302 85.98 33.08 47.43
N TYR A 303 86.49 32.74 46.24
CA TYR A 303 86.96 31.40 45.88
C TYR A 303 88.46 31.23 46.10
N LEU A 304 88.92 29.99 46.26
CA LEU A 304 90.32 29.60 46.26
C LEU A 304 90.77 29.15 44.87
N PHE A 305 89.98 28.28 44.26
CA PHE A 305 90.17 27.81 42.89
C PHE A 305 88.88 27.98 42.10
N LEU A 306 88.96 28.58 40.91
CA LEU A 306 87.84 28.69 39.97
C LEU A 306 88.23 28.01 38.67
N LEU A 307 87.49 26.98 38.30
CA LEU A 307 87.63 26.30 37.04
C LEU A 307 86.44 26.67 36.16
N TYR A 308 86.71 27.25 35.01
CA TYR A 308 85.69 27.77 34.11
C TYR A 308 86.06 27.55 32.65
N ILE A 309 85.05 27.67 31.79
CA ILE A 309 85.24 27.72 30.35
C ILE A 309 84.76 29.09 29.86
N LYS A 310 85.65 29.82 29.18
CA LYS A 310 85.31 31.12 28.58
C LYS A 310 84.21 30.94 27.52
N GLY A 311 83.21 31.81 27.52
CA GLY A 311 82.18 31.83 26.49
C GLY A 311 80.82 32.24 27.04
N GLU A 312 80.10 33.06 26.27
CA GLU A 312 78.75 33.51 26.65
C GLU A 312 77.73 32.41 26.37
N ASN A 313 77.95 31.61 25.33
CA ASN A 313 77.07 30.52 24.90
C ASN A 313 77.67 29.12 25.15
N ALA A 314 76.82 28.11 25.34
CA ALA A 314 77.26 26.73 25.56
C ALA A 314 78.08 26.16 24.36
N SER A 315 77.79 26.58 23.13
CA SER A 315 78.56 26.18 21.94
C SER A 315 79.97 26.77 21.92
N GLU A 316 80.13 28.02 22.33
CA GLU A 316 81.45 28.67 22.45
C GLU A 316 82.26 28.02 23.56
N ARG A 317 81.62 27.69 24.69
CA ARG A 317 82.24 26.94 25.77
C ARG A 317 82.71 25.55 25.30
N LEU A 318 81.97 24.87 24.44
CA LEU A 318 82.43 23.59 23.89
C LEU A 318 83.72 23.72 23.08
N MET A 319 83.98 24.86 22.44
CA MET A 319 85.17 25.06 21.61
C MET A 319 86.38 25.55 22.41
N ASN A 320 86.14 26.31 23.48
CA ASN A 320 87.19 26.91 24.29
C ASN A 320 87.83 25.92 25.27
N ASP A 321 89.05 26.25 25.70
CA ASP A 321 89.80 25.46 26.66
C ASP A 321 89.37 25.73 28.11
N ILE A 322 89.65 24.77 28.98
CA ILE A 322 89.30 24.85 30.41
C ILE A 322 90.37 25.70 31.10
N SER A 323 89.96 26.79 31.75
CA SER A 323 90.85 27.68 32.49
C SER A 323 90.71 27.44 33.99
N LEU A 324 91.83 27.33 34.70
CA LEU A 324 91.89 27.26 36.16
C LEU A 324 92.54 28.54 36.69
N GLU A 325 91.77 29.27 37.47
CA GLU A 325 92.20 30.42 38.28
C GLU A 325 92.49 29.97 39.70
N ASP A 326 93.66 30.37 40.19
CA ASP A 326 94.13 30.13 41.55
C ASP A 326 94.28 31.49 42.23
N LYS A 327 93.52 31.73 43.30
CA LYS A 327 93.60 32.99 44.08
C LYS A 327 94.70 32.94 45.14
N THR A 328 95.31 31.78 45.38
CA THR A 328 96.35 31.59 46.41
C THR A 328 97.74 32.00 45.94
N ASP A 329 97.98 32.00 44.63
CA ASP A 329 99.15 32.60 43.98
C ASP A 329 98.68 33.49 42.82
N SER A 330 99.10 34.75 42.81
CA SER A 330 98.72 35.76 41.80
C SER A 330 99.32 35.54 40.40
N THR A 331 99.92 34.38 40.14
CA THR A 331 100.60 34.04 38.89
C THR A 331 99.66 33.29 37.93
N GLU A 332 99.23 33.99 36.88
CA GLU A 332 98.62 33.56 35.59
C GLU A 332 97.66 32.34 35.57
N THR A 333 96.52 32.53 34.90
CA THR A 333 95.51 31.49 34.65
C THR A 333 96.07 30.31 33.87
N LYS A 334 95.95 29.08 34.39
CA LYS A 334 96.42 27.87 33.71
C LYS A 334 95.35 27.31 32.79
N ILE A 335 95.75 26.95 31.57
CA ILE A 335 94.86 26.37 30.55
C ILE A 335 95.07 24.86 30.51
N PHE A 336 93.98 24.11 30.62
CA PHE A 336 93.99 22.65 30.62
C PHE A 336 93.10 22.08 29.52
N ASN A 337 93.58 20.99 28.93
CA ASN A 337 92.78 20.16 28.01
C ASN A 337 91.86 19.22 28.80
N PRO A 338 90.67 18.84 28.30
CA PRO A 338 89.73 17.95 29.01
C PRO A 338 90.27 16.60 29.48
N LYS A 339 91.42 16.17 28.94
CA LYS A 339 92.08 14.91 29.30
C LYS A 339 93.08 15.08 30.45
N ASN A 340 93.55 16.29 30.73
CA ASN A 340 94.59 16.59 31.70
C ASN A 340 94.00 16.87 33.08
N VAL A 341 93.10 15.99 33.54
CA VAL A 341 92.41 16.15 34.84
C VAL A 341 93.38 15.92 35.99
N PHE A 342 94.29 14.95 35.85
CA PHE A 342 95.27 14.62 36.87
C PHE A 342 96.31 15.72 37.07
N GLU A 343 96.78 16.34 35.99
CA GLU A 343 97.73 17.47 36.06
C GLU A 343 97.14 18.67 36.81
N ALA A 344 95.86 18.98 36.58
CA ALA A 344 95.16 20.01 37.33
C ALA A 344 94.92 19.60 38.79
N SER A 345 94.67 18.31 39.05
CA SER A 345 94.49 17.75 40.38
C SER A 345 95.74 17.88 41.23
N ASP A 346 96.87 17.42 40.70
CA ASP A 346 98.18 17.49 41.37
C ASP A 346 98.53 18.95 41.68
N TYR A 347 98.31 19.85 40.71
CA TYR A 347 98.49 21.29 40.92
C TYR A 347 97.63 21.85 42.07
N MET A 348 96.33 21.56 42.11
CA MET A 348 95.45 22.03 43.18
C MET A 348 95.85 21.45 44.55
N ILE A 349 96.27 20.19 44.60
CA ILE A 349 96.70 19.53 45.85
C ILE A 349 97.98 20.17 46.38
N ASP A 350 98.99 20.37 45.53
CA ASP A 350 100.26 21.00 45.90
C ASP A 350 100.04 22.42 46.43
N ARG A 351 99.15 23.18 45.79
CA ARG A 351 98.79 24.54 46.22
C ARG A 351 98.02 24.57 47.53
N LEU A 352 97.08 23.66 47.72
CA LEU A 352 96.39 23.52 49.00
C LEU A 352 97.37 23.13 50.11
N ALA A 353 98.27 22.18 49.87
CA ALA A 353 99.29 21.79 50.84
C ALA A 353 100.17 22.98 51.25
N LEU A 354 100.66 23.78 50.29
CA LEU A 354 101.40 25.02 50.57
C LEU A 354 100.58 26.03 51.38
N LEU A 355 99.29 26.18 51.09
CA LEU A 355 98.40 27.06 51.86
C LEU A 355 98.26 26.57 53.31
N PHE A 356 98.07 25.26 53.51
CA PHE A 356 97.98 24.65 54.84
C PHE A 356 99.30 24.60 55.61
N GLU A 357 100.45 24.70 54.94
CA GLU A 357 101.77 24.79 55.59
C GLU A 357 102.13 26.22 56.00
N ARG A 358 101.62 27.22 55.28
CA ARG A 358 101.84 28.65 55.56
C ARG A 358 100.95 29.20 56.68
N GLU A 359 99.80 28.57 56.91
CA GLU A 359 98.83 28.88 57.97
C GLU A 359 99.03 27.99 59.20
#